data_AF-A0A1S9C7F7-F1
#
_entry.id   AF-A0A1S9C7F7-F1
#
_cell.length_a   1.000
_cell.length_b   1.000
_cell.length_c   1.000
_cell.angle_alpha   90.00
_cell.angle_beta   90.00
_cell.angle_gamma   90.00
#
_symmetry.space_group_name_H-M   'P 1'
#
loop_
_entity.id
_entity.type
_entity.pdbx_description
1 polymer ?
#
loop_
_entity_poly.entity_id
_entity_poly.type
_entity_poly.pdbx_seq_one_letter_code
_entity_poly.pdbx_strand_id
1 'polypeptide(L)'
;MKERILNLYPDADYTRFESLIKYWKDKQFEKVDKVNEQTIYMITYGDSIYEKETPSALTLKKFMDKYLKGIITDIHLLPMFEYTSDDGFSVVDYNQINPNIGDWDDIKSLSQDYRLMYDFVANHVSQSSDIFKNFLANDPKYKDFFIEFDETFDYSKVIRPRTSPLFHEYENNHKALSTFSKDQVDLNFCSYDVFLYTTDILISYAYKGATSIRLDAIGFIWKESGTGCMHLPQAHEIIKLWRIILDEIKPNTQIITETNVPHIENISYFGNNDEANMVYQFALPPLVLHTFINGDATKLSEWAKTIKPISATATYFNFLSSHDGIGLRPTEGILNDEERAALVNRVEQNGGKVSYKQNLDGTQSVYELNINYHDALVDTSYDVDTQINMIKAANSILLSVIGVPAIYYNTLLGSRNDYKGLKESSINRRINREKFEYDNLVEQLEQDTRRNAIFSELCKMIKERKT
;
A
#
# COMPACT_ATOMS: atom_id res chain seq x y z
N MET A 1 -10.51 19.41 16.62
CA MET A 1 -9.59 19.72 15.51
C MET A 1 -8.66 20.88 15.84
N LYS A 2 -9.17 22.09 16.10
CA LYS A 2 -8.32 23.28 16.42
C LYS A 2 -7.22 23.01 17.44
N GLU A 3 -7.57 22.47 18.60
CA GLU A 3 -6.60 22.16 19.66
C GLU A 3 -5.52 21.17 19.20
N ARG A 4 -5.90 20.06 18.54
CA ARG A 4 -4.94 19.09 17.99
C ARG A 4 -3.98 19.72 16.98
N ILE A 5 -4.49 20.59 16.09
CA ILE A 5 -3.67 21.32 15.11
C ILE A 5 -2.71 22.28 15.81
N LEU A 6 -3.17 23.07 16.79
CA LEU A 6 -2.31 24.00 17.52
C LEU A 6 -1.29 23.29 18.43
N ASN A 7 -1.58 22.06 18.87
CA ASN A 7 -0.61 21.24 19.60
C ASN A 7 0.51 20.74 18.68
N LEU A 8 0.21 20.43 17.41
CA LEU A 8 1.22 20.08 16.41
C LEU A 8 1.97 21.31 15.88
N TYR A 9 1.25 22.42 15.71
CA TYR A 9 1.71 23.65 15.07
C TYR A 9 1.31 24.87 15.93
N PRO A 10 2.08 25.20 16.98
CA PRO A 10 1.72 26.27 17.93
C PRO A 10 1.50 27.64 17.28
N ASP A 11 2.25 27.94 16.21
CA ASP A 11 2.21 29.21 15.48
C ASP A 11 1.27 29.19 14.27
N ALA A 12 0.47 28.13 14.09
CA ALA A 12 -0.40 27.99 12.93
C ALA A 12 -1.52 29.04 12.92
N ASP A 13 -1.66 29.73 11.79
CA ASP A 13 -2.86 30.49 11.48
C ASP A 13 -4.02 29.52 11.16
N TYR A 14 -4.85 29.27 12.17
CA TYR A 14 -6.00 28.36 12.06
C TYR A 14 -7.03 28.80 11.01
N THR A 15 -7.10 30.10 10.69
CA THR A 15 -8.10 30.61 9.72
C THR A 15 -7.85 30.08 8.31
N ARG A 16 -6.60 29.73 7.98
CA ARG A 16 -6.22 29.06 6.72
C ARG A 16 -6.80 27.66 6.63
N PHE A 17 -6.74 26.88 7.71
CA PHE A 17 -7.39 25.57 7.79
C PHE A 17 -8.90 25.69 7.68
N GLU A 18 -9.52 26.64 8.40
CA GLU A 18 -10.97 26.87 8.29
C GLU A 18 -11.39 27.22 6.86
N SER A 19 -10.60 28.04 6.17
CA SER A 19 -10.84 28.42 4.78
C SER A 19 -10.73 27.22 3.83
N LEU A 20 -9.72 26.37 4.01
CA LEU A 20 -9.54 25.13 3.25
C LEU A 20 -10.74 24.18 3.45
N ILE A 21 -11.12 23.92 4.70
CA ILE A 21 -12.24 23.01 5.00
C ILE A 21 -13.56 23.59 4.49
N LYS A 22 -13.78 24.89 4.61
CA LYS A 22 -14.98 25.55 4.08
C LYS A 22 -15.06 25.40 2.55
N TYR A 23 -13.96 25.66 1.84
CA TYR A 23 -13.90 25.49 0.39
C TYR A 23 -14.33 24.09 -0.06
N TRP A 24 -13.91 23.05 0.66
CA TRP A 24 -14.31 21.68 0.36
C TRP A 24 -15.74 21.38 0.77
N LYS A 25 -16.19 21.80 1.96
CA LYS A 25 -17.58 21.60 2.43
C LYS A 25 -18.64 22.23 1.52
N ASP A 26 -18.29 23.28 0.79
CA ASP A 26 -19.17 23.92 -0.18
C ASP A 26 -19.36 23.08 -1.47
N LYS A 27 -18.61 21.99 -1.64
CA LYS A 27 -18.74 21.05 -2.77
C LYS A 27 -19.68 19.89 -2.43
N GLN A 28 -20.24 19.27 -3.48
CA GLN A 28 -21.04 18.06 -3.34
C GLN A 28 -20.17 16.81 -3.45
N PHE A 29 -20.22 15.97 -2.43
CA PHE A 29 -19.58 14.67 -2.42
C PHE A 29 -20.60 13.57 -2.64
N GLU A 30 -20.20 12.54 -3.39
CA GLU A 30 -20.97 11.32 -3.52
C GLU A 30 -21.04 10.59 -2.17
N LYS A 31 -22.20 9.97 -1.91
CA LYS A 31 -22.38 9.16 -0.70
C LYS A 31 -21.58 7.87 -0.81
N VAL A 32 -21.00 7.45 0.31
CA VAL A 32 -20.25 6.19 0.41
C VAL A 32 -20.99 5.25 1.34
N ASP A 33 -21.25 4.04 0.88
CA ASP A 33 -21.80 2.99 1.72
C ASP A 33 -20.73 2.45 2.67
N LYS A 34 -21.18 2.04 3.86
CA LYS A 34 -20.30 1.44 4.86
C LYS A 34 -19.69 0.14 4.34
N VAL A 35 -18.44 -0.10 4.73
CA VAL A 35 -17.82 -1.42 4.61
C VAL A 35 -18.62 -2.44 5.42
N ASN A 36 -18.80 -3.63 4.86
CA ASN A 36 -19.57 -4.72 5.45
C ASN A 36 -18.94 -6.09 5.12
N GLU A 37 -19.56 -7.18 5.54
CA GLU A 37 -19.12 -8.56 5.31
C GLU A 37 -18.99 -8.93 3.82
N GLN A 38 -19.74 -8.25 2.95
CA GLN A 38 -19.72 -8.47 1.50
C GLN A 38 -18.61 -7.70 0.78
N THR A 39 -17.88 -6.84 1.48
CA THR A 39 -16.81 -6.01 0.91
C THR A 39 -15.58 -6.87 0.58
N ILE A 40 -15.12 -6.79 -0.67
CA ILE A 40 -13.97 -7.51 -1.21
C ILE A 40 -13.15 -6.55 -2.09
N TYR A 41 -11.89 -6.35 -1.73
CA TYR A 41 -10.97 -5.52 -2.51
C TYR A 41 -10.20 -6.39 -3.51
N MET A 42 -9.96 -5.85 -4.70
CA MET A 42 -8.89 -6.30 -5.58
C MET A 42 -7.77 -5.25 -5.60
N ILE A 43 -6.54 -5.65 -5.27
CA ILE A 43 -5.36 -4.79 -5.36
C ILE A 43 -4.75 -4.95 -6.75
N THR A 44 -4.61 -3.84 -7.50
CA THR A 44 -4.08 -3.89 -8.85
C THR A 44 -3.44 -2.57 -9.30
N TYR A 45 -2.50 -2.66 -10.24
CA TYR A 45 -2.02 -1.50 -10.99
C TYR A 45 -3.03 -1.11 -12.09
N GLY A 46 -3.14 0.18 -12.39
CA GLY A 46 -4.01 0.66 -13.47
C GLY A 46 -3.63 0.11 -14.84
N ASP A 47 -2.36 -0.26 -15.02
CA ASP A 47 -1.79 -0.83 -16.23
C ASP A 47 -1.51 -2.34 -16.14
N SER A 48 -2.07 -3.00 -15.13
CA SER A 48 -1.96 -4.47 -14.93
C SER A 48 -2.53 -5.27 -16.11
N ILE A 49 -3.57 -4.76 -16.76
CA ILE A 49 -4.21 -5.33 -17.94
C ILE A 49 -4.33 -4.21 -18.98
N TYR A 50 -3.76 -4.41 -20.16
CA TYR A 50 -3.65 -3.37 -21.18
C TYR A 50 -3.99 -3.88 -22.59
N GLU A 51 -4.45 -2.96 -23.42
CA GLU A 51 -4.53 -3.11 -24.88
C GLU A 51 -3.65 -2.02 -25.49
N LYS A 52 -3.03 -2.30 -26.65
CA LYS A 52 -2.23 -1.28 -27.33
C LYS A 52 -3.12 -0.11 -27.75
N GLU A 53 -2.60 1.11 -27.62
CA GLU A 53 -3.30 2.35 -28.02
C GLU A 53 -4.62 2.62 -27.27
N THR A 54 -4.88 1.93 -26.15
CA THR A 54 -6.06 2.16 -25.30
C THR A 54 -5.61 2.53 -23.89
N PRO A 55 -6.18 3.57 -23.26
CA PRO A 55 -5.96 3.83 -21.84
C PRO A 55 -6.22 2.60 -20.99
N SER A 56 -5.22 2.16 -20.23
CA SER A 56 -5.30 0.87 -19.52
C SER A 56 -6.38 0.82 -18.44
N ALA A 57 -6.82 1.96 -17.90
CA ALA A 57 -7.99 2.02 -17.01
C ALA A 57 -9.28 1.51 -17.69
N LEU A 58 -9.46 1.80 -18.98
CA LEU A 58 -10.63 1.32 -19.76
C LEU A 58 -10.53 -0.18 -20.02
N THR A 59 -9.34 -0.69 -20.33
CA THR A 59 -9.11 -2.13 -20.49
C THR A 59 -9.30 -2.87 -19.17
N LEU A 60 -8.82 -2.31 -18.05
CA LEU A 60 -9.06 -2.84 -16.72
C LEU A 60 -10.56 -2.89 -16.43
N LYS A 61 -11.31 -1.80 -16.72
CA LYS A 61 -12.77 -1.78 -16.58
C LYS A 61 -13.44 -2.88 -17.40
N LYS A 62 -13.08 -3.01 -18.68
CA LYS A 62 -13.59 -4.06 -19.58
C LYS A 62 -13.40 -5.46 -19.01
N PHE A 63 -12.22 -5.74 -18.45
CA PHE A 63 -11.94 -7.00 -17.77
C PHE A 63 -12.80 -7.18 -16.52
N MET A 64 -12.81 -6.17 -15.65
CA MET A 64 -13.57 -6.18 -14.40
C MET A 64 -15.06 -6.44 -14.64
N ASP A 65 -15.66 -5.72 -15.61
CA ASP A 65 -17.08 -5.85 -15.94
C ASP A 65 -17.42 -7.24 -16.49
N LYS A 66 -16.54 -7.80 -17.32
CA LYS A 66 -16.77 -9.11 -17.95
C LYS A 66 -16.61 -10.27 -16.96
N TYR A 67 -15.62 -10.22 -16.08
CA TYR A 67 -15.21 -11.39 -15.29
C TYR A 67 -15.46 -11.26 -13.79
N LEU A 68 -15.51 -10.05 -13.25
CA LEU A 68 -15.47 -9.79 -11.80
C LEU A 68 -16.65 -8.96 -11.28
N LYS A 69 -17.58 -8.55 -12.15
CA LYS A 69 -18.80 -7.84 -11.76
C LYS A 69 -19.62 -8.67 -10.77
N GLY A 70 -19.98 -8.05 -9.65
CA GLY A 70 -20.69 -8.70 -8.54
C GLY A 70 -19.81 -9.63 -7.68
N ILE A 71 -18.54 -9.86 -8.04
CA ILE A 71 -17.57 -10.63 -7.27
C ILE A 71 -16.75 -9.66 -6.42
N ILE A 72 -16.00 -8.78 -7.08
CA ILE A 72 -15.22 -7.71 -6.47
C ILE A 72 -16.11 -6.49 -6.26
N THR A 73 -16.01 -5.84 -5.10
CA THR A 73 -16.76 -4.61 -4.79
C THR A 73 -15.88 -3.37 -4.89
N ASP A 74 -14.59 -3.52 -4.59
CA ASP A 74 -13.64 -2.42 -4.49
C ASP A 74 -12.38 -2.69 -5.29
N ILE A 75 -11.85 -1.66 -5.95
CA ILE A 75 -10.56 -1.70 -6.62
C ILE A 75 -9.60 -0.81 -5.82
N HIS A 76 -8.59 -1.42 -5.22
CA HIS A 76 -7.39 -0.69 -4.80
C HIS A 76 -6.50 -0.50 -6.01
N LEU A 77 -6.61 0.71 -6.57
CA LEU A 77 -5.82 1.16 -7.69
C LEU A 77 -4.49 1.68 -7.12
N LEU A 78 -3.44 0.86 -7.32
CA LEU A 78 -2.06 1.21 -7.00
C LEU A 78 -1.66 2.51 -7.71
N PRO A 79 -0.61 3.23 -7.24
CA PRO A 79 -0.45 4.64 -7.56
C PRO A 79 -0.57 4.92 -9.06
N MET A 80 -1.56 5.76 -9.38
CA MET A 80 -2.04 6.00 -10.75
C MET A 80 -1.57 7.33 -11.34
N PHE A 81 -0.84 8.13 -10.56
CA PHE A 81 -0.39 9.46 -10.94
C PHE A 81 0.88 9.40 -11.79
N GLU A 82 1.26 10.52 -12.41
CA GLU A 82 2.59 10.64 -13.00
C GLU A 82 3.69 10.41 -11.96
N TYR A 83 4.69 9.60 -12.32
CA TYR A 83 5.76 9.19 -11.42
C TYR A 83 7.08 9.01 -12.19
N THR A 84 8.20 9.06 -11.46
CA THR A 84 9.55 8.87 -12.03
C THR A 84 10.19 7.52 -11.71
N SER A 85 9.88 6.94 -10.56
CA SER A 85 10.43 5.65 -10.13
C SER A 85 9.50 4.91 -9.16
N ASP A 86 9.99 3.76 -8.67
CA ASP A 86 9.30 2.89 -7.71
C ASP A 86 7.88 2.48 -8.12
N ASP A 87 7.65 2.28 -9.43
CA ASP A 87 6.37 1.83 -10.00
C ASP A 87 5.15 2.60 -9.44
N GLY A 88 5.24 3.93 -9.40
CA GLY A 88 4.15 4.80 -8.96
C GLY A 88 4.37 5.49 -7.61
N PHE A 89 5.31 5.02 -6.80
CA PHE A 89 5.54 5.55 -5.44
C PHE A 89 6.50 6.76 -5.39
N SER A 90 6.99 7.24 -6.53
CA SER A 90 7.71 8.53 -6.63
C SER A 90 6.87 9.51 -7.44
N VAL A 91 5.86 10.12 -6.79
CA VAL A 91 4.81 10.91 -7.45
C VAL A 91 5.32 12.29 -7.88
N VAL A 92 5.08 12.65 -9.15
CA VAL A 92 5.43 13.96 -9.74
C VAL A 92 4.31 14.98 -9.51
N ASP A 93 3.07 14.62 -9.82
CA ASP A 93 1.88 15.45 -9.63
C ASP A 93 0.69 14.61 -9.15
N TYR A 94 0.18 14.91 -7.96
CA TYR A 94 -0.98 14.26 -7.35
C TYR A 94 -2.32 14.54 -8.08
N ASN A 95 -2.33 15.42 -9.08
CA ASN A 95 -3.53 15.78 -9.84
C ASN A 95 -3.54 15.20 -11.27
N GLN A 96 -2.42 14.68 -11.75
CA GLN A 96 -2.28 14.20 -13.12
C GLN A 96 -2.19 12.67 -13.14
N ILE A 97 -3.21 12.02 -13.71
CA ILE A 97 -3.20 10.59 -13.96
C ILE A 97 -2.10 10.28 -14.98
N ASN A 98 -1.39 9.17 -14.80
CA ASN A 98 -0.40 8.71 -15.75
C ASN A 98 -1.09 8.52 -17.12
N PRO A 99 -0.60 9.15 -18.20
CA PRO A 99 -1.25 9.09 -19.51
C PRO A 99 -1.44 7.68 -20.09
N ASN A 100 -0.60 6.72 -19.69
CA ASN A 100 -0.76 5.30 -20.08
C ASN A 100 -1.95 4.63 -19.38
N ILE A 101 -2.34 5.13 -18.22
CA ILE A 101 -3.52 4.70 -17.47
C ILE A 101 -4.77 5.37 -18.04
N GLY A 102 -4.70 6.68 -18.28
CA GLY A 102 -5.77 7.47 -18.85
C GLY A 102 -5.87 8.85 -18.20
N ASP A 103 -7.09 9.35 -18.05
CA ASP A 103 -7.39 10.59 -17.35
C ASP A 103 -8.43 10.41 -16.23
N TRP A 104 -8.88 11.52 -15.62
CA TRP A 104 -9.88 11.47 -14.55
C TRP A 104 -11.27 11.00 -15.02
N ASP A 105 -11.62 11.18 -16.29
CA ASP A 105 -12.88 10.68 -16.84
C ASP A 105 -12.81 9.15 -17.00
N ASP A 106 -11.66 8.61 -17.41
CA ASP A 106 -11.41 7.16 -17.44
C ASP A 106 -11.48 6.55 -16.03
N ILE A 107 -10.85 7.18 -15.02
CA ILE A 107 -10.95 6.73 -13.61
C ILE A 107 -12.39 6.84 -13.10
N LYS A 108 -13.11 7.90 -13.44
CA LYS A 108 -14.53 8.06 -13.09
C LYS A 108 -15.40 6.97 -13.71
N SER A 109 -15.03 6.42 -14.87
CA SER A 109 -15.75 5.28 -15.46
C SER A 109 -15.68 4.03 -14.59
N LEU A 110 -14.55 3.78 -13.90
CA LEU A 110 -14.41 2.70 -12.93
C LEU A 110 -15.27 2.95 -11.69
N SER A 111 -15.33 4.19 -11.21
CA SER A 111 -16.07 4.55 -9.99
C SER A 111 -17.59 4.40 -10.10
N GLN A 112 -18.13 4.23 -11.30
CA GLN A 112 -19.57 4.00 -11.54
C GLN A 112 -20.03 2.60 -11.13
N ASP A 113 -19.16 1.60 -11.23
CA ASP A 113 -19.49 0.19 -10.96
C ASP A 113 -18.71 -0.37 -9.75
N TYR A 114 -17.59 0.26 -9.38
CA TYR A 114 -16.71 -0.19 -8.32
C TYR A 114 -16.37 0.95 -7.36
N ARG A 115 -16.27 0.64 -6.07
CA ARG A 115 -15.67 1.56 -5.11
C ARG A 115 -14.16 1.62 -5.33
N LEU A 116 -13.56 2.81 -5.20
CA LEU A 116 -12.15 2.99 -5.52
C LEU A 116 -11.33 3.35 -4.27
N MET A 117 -10.20 2.67 -4.13
CA MET A 117 -9.16 3.01 -3.17
C MET A 117 -7.95 3.57 -3.91
N TYR A 118 -7.56 4.79 -3.56
CA TYR A 118 -6.37 5.44 -4.12
C TYR A 118 -5.21 5.38 -3.13
N ASP A 119 -4.00 5.27 -3.67
CA ASP A 119 -2.78 5.47 -2.90
C ASP A 119 -2.49 6.94 -2.67
N PHE A 120 -2.29 7.31 -1.41
CA PHE A 120 -1.79 8.60 -1.00
C PHE A 120 -0.37 8.46 -0.47
N VAL A 121 0.59 8.74 -1.35
CA VAL A 121 2.02 8.83 -1.05
C VAL A 121 2.31 10.16 -0.36
N ALA A 122 1.95 10.26 0.91
CA ALA A 122 2.00 11.51 1.65
C ALA A 122 3.39 11.84 2.20
N ASN A 123 4.24 10.83 2.45
CA ASN A 123 5.56 11.04 3.08
C ASN A 123 6.54 11.78 2.17
N HIS A 124 6.49 11.55 0.86
CA HIS A 124 7.52 12.01 -0.07
C HIS A 124 6.94 12.25 -1.47
N VAL A 125 7.67 13.03 -2.25
CA VAL A 125 7.41 13.28 -3.68
C VAL A 125 8.63 12.94 -4.52
N SER A 126 8.42 12.82 -5.83
CA SER A 126 9.51 12.79 -6.80
C SER A 126 10.37 14.04 -6.71
N GLN A 127 11.69 13.89 -6.85
CA GLN A 127 12.60 15.01 -7.08
C GLN A 127 12.26 15.80 -8.36
N SER A 128 11.46 15.22 -9.27
CA SER A 128 10.99 15.90 -10.48
C SER A 128 9.67 16.65 -10.28
N SER A 129 9.08 16.62 -9.08
CA SER A 129 7.86 17.38 -8.76
C SER A 129 8.11 18.89 -8.80
N ASP A 130 7.09 19.66 -9.19
CA ASP A 130 7.20 21.11 -9.25
C ASP A 130 7.43 21.73 -7.87
N ILE A 131 6.88 21.13 -6.81
CA ILE A 131 7.12 21.62 -5.45
C ILE A 131 8.58 21.48 -5.03
N PHE A 132 9.28 20.39 -5.43
CA PHE A 132 10.70 20.23 -5.13
C PHE A 132 11.57 21.11 -6.03
N LYS A 133 11.25 21.23 -7.32
CA LYS A 133 11.95 22.18 -8.22
C LYS A 133 11.87 23.62 -7.70
N ASN A 134 10.71 24.05 -7.21
CA ASN A 134 10.55 25.39 -6.63
C ASN A 134 11.29 25.55 -5.29
N PHE A 135 11.37 24.50 -4.48
CA PHE A 135 12.26 24.47 -3.30
C PHE A 135 13.72 24.68 -3.70
N LEU A 136 14.22 23.95 -4.70
CA LEU A 136 15.59 24.11 -5.23
C LEU A 136 15.84 25.49 -5.85
N ALA A 137 14.78 26.18 -6.28
CA ALA A 137 14.83 27.55 -6.78
C ALA A 137 14.75 28.62 -5.67
N ASN A 138 14.71 28.22 -4.40
CA ASN A 138 14.57 29.09 -3.23
C ASN A 138 13.29 29.95 -3.25
N ASP A 139 12.19 29.42 -3.81
CA ASP A 139 10.87 30.07 -3.69
C ASP A 139 10.45 30.10 -2.20
N PRO A 140 10.19 31.29 -1.61
CA PRO A 140 9.80 31.42 -0.21
C PRO A 140 8.58 30.59 0.19
N LYS A 141 7.67 30.29 -0.75
CA LYS A 141 6.48 29.46 -0.51
C LYS A 141 6.85 28.02 -0.15
N TYR A 142 7.93 27.49 -0.73
CA TYR A 142 8.33 26.09 -0.58
C TYR A 142 9.51 25.91 0.37
N LYS A 143 10.01 26.99 0.98
CA LYS A 143 11.18 26.99 1.86
C LYS A 143 11.15 25.86 2.91
N ASP A 144 10.02 25.68 3.57
CA ASP A 144 9.89 24.70 4.66
C ASP A 144 9.18 23.40 4.21
N PHE A 145 9.03 23.15 2.90
CA PHE A 145 8.35 21.96 2.39
C PHE A 145 9.20 20.68 2.49
N PHE A 146 10.52 20.83 2.57
CA PHE A 146 11.48 19.72 2.59
C PHE A 146 12.43 19.86 3.76
N ILE A 147 13.10 18.77 4.09
CA ILE A 147 14.03 18.69 5.21
C ILE A 147 15.45 18.80 4.64
N GLU A 148 15.98 20.01 4.65
CA GLU A 148 17.35 20.28 4.24
C GLU A 148 18.35 19.76 5.28
N PHE A 149 19.53 19.36 4.83
CA PHE A 149 20.58 18.84 5.68
C PHE A 149 21.11 19.93 6.61
N ASP A 150 21.08 19.62 7.89
CA ASP A 150 21.64 20.43 8.97
C ASP A 150 22.61 19.54 9.77
N GLU A 151 23.84 20.03 10.00
CA GLU A 151 24.85 19.31 10.79
C GLU A 151 24.41 19.04 12.23
N THR A 152 23.45 19.80 12.75
CA THR A 152 22.88 19.64 14.09
C THR A 152 21.76 18.61 14.15
N PHE A 153 21.25 18.13 13.01
CA PHE A 153 20.22 17.10 12.97
C PHE A 153 20.83 15.72 13.24
N ASP A 154 20.59 15.18 14.45
CA ASP A 154 21.01 13.84 14.83
C ASP A 154 20.09 12.79 14.19
N TYR A 155 20.54 12.22 13.07
CA TYR A 155 19.85 11.12 12.40
C TYR A 155 20.41 9.73 12.76
N SER A 156 21.24 9.61 13.81
CA SER A 156 21.92 8.35 14.18
C SER A 156 20.96 7.21 14.54
N LYS A 157 19.74 7.54 14.98
CA LYS A 157 18.71 6.58 15.38
C LYS A 157 17.60 6.37 14.35
N VAL A 158 17.61 7.11 13.25
CA VAL A 158 16.55 7.04 12.23
C VAL A 158 16.42 5.61 11.72
N ILE A 159 15.20 5.08 11.68
CA ILE A 159 14.92 3.75 11.15
C ILE A 159 15.11 3.79 9.64
N ARG A 160 15.92 2.85 9.11
CA ARG A 160 16.30 2.82 7.68
C ARG A 160 15.66 1.64 6.96
N PRO A 161 14.63 1.87 6.12
CA PRO A 161 14.00 0.80 5.34
C PRO A 161 14.84 0.35 4.13
N ARG A 162 15.92 1.08 3.83
CA ARG A 162 16.81 0.87 2.68
C ARG A 162 18.28 1.07 3.10
N THR A 163 19.19 0.56 2.27
CA THR A 163 20.64 0.66 2.50
C THR A 163 21.25 1.97 1.95
N SER A 164 20.52 2.71 1.11
CA SER A 164 20.94 3.99 0.53
C SER A 164 21.07 5.10 1.58
N PRO A 165 21.96 6.09 1.38
CA PRO A 165 22.11 7.24 2.27
C PRO A 165 20.77 7.92 2.60
N LEU A 166 20.66 8.53 3.79
CA LEU A 166 19.44 9.23 4.20
C LEU A 166 19.33 10.64 3.60
N PHE A 167 20.46 11.29 3.33
CA PHE A 167 20.52 12.59 2.68
C PHE A 167 21.27 12.48 1.36
N HIS A 168 20.73 13.13 0.32
CA HIS A 168 21.36 13.18 -1.00
C HIS A 168 21.52 14.62 -1.47
N GLU A 169 22.51 14.83 -2.33
CA GLU A 169 22.77 16.11 -2.99
C GLU A 169 21.93 16.27 -4.26
N TYR A 170 21.42 17.48 -4.45
CA TYR A 170 20.59 17.92 -5.56
C TYR A 170 21.18 19.19 -6.20
N GLU A 171 20.49 19.75 -7.19
CA GLU A 171 20.91 20.97 -7.86
C GLU A 171 21.06 22.15 -6.87
N ASN A 172 21.84 23.16 -7.27
CA ASN A 172 22.14 24.35 -6.46
C ASN A 172 22.77 24.04 -5.09
N ASN A 173 23.45 22.90 -4.95
CA ASN A 173 24.09 22.43 -3.70
C ASN A 173 23.11 22.18 -2.55
N HIS A 174 21.81 22.05 -2.84
CA HIS A 174 20.86 21.59 -1.83
C HIS A 174 21.15 20.13 -1.47
N LYS A 175 20.96 19.81 -0.19
CA LYS A 175 21.06 18.44 0.30
C LYS A 175 19.82 18.17 1.14
N ALA A 176 18.98 17.21 0.74
CA ALA A 176 17.70 16.98 1.38
C ALA A 176 17.50 15.52 1.81
N LEU A 177 16.65 15.32 2.83
CA LEU A 177 16.30 14.02 3.37
C LEU A 177 15.45 13.22 2.37
N SER A 178 15.80 11.95 2.21
CA SER A 178 15.08 11.00 1.36
C SER A 178 15.18 9.59 1.95
N THR A 179 14.12 9.14 2.61
CA THR A 179 14.08 7.91 3.41
C THR A 179 14.24 6.64 2.55
N PHE A 180 13.72 6.66 1.33
CA PHE A 180 13.60 5.47 0.47
C PHE A 180 14.62 5.45 -0.67
N SER A 181 14.71 6.52 -1.45
CA SER A 181 15.67 6.63 -2.54
C SER A 181 15.95 8.10 -2.84
N LYS A 182 17.05 8.40 -3.55
CA LYS A 182 17.36 9.77 -3.99
C LYS A 182 16.21 10.43 -4.76
N ASP A 183 15.39 9.64 -5.45
CA ASP A 183 14.27 10.16 -6.23
C ASP A 183 13.05 10.50 -5.37
N GLN A 184 12.95 9.97 -4.15
CA GLN A 184 11.82 10.12 -3.23
C GLN A 184 12.20 11.05 -2.08
N VAL A 185 11.94 12.35 -2.24
CA VAL A 185 12.32 13.38 -1.29
C VAL A 185 11.21 13.58 -0.26
N ASP A 186 11.56 13.48 1.03
CA ASP A 186 10.60 13.53 2.13
C ASP A 186 10.05 14.94 2.35
N LEU A 187 8.74 15.03 2.51
CA LEU A 187 8.04 16.25 2.90
C LEU A 187 8.22 16.53 4.39
N ASN A 188 8.36 17.80 4.74
CA ASN A 188 8.54 18.26 6.11
C ASN A 188 7.20 18.51 6.81
N PHE A 189 6.62 17.48 7.45
CA PHE A 189 5.35 17.65 8.17
C PHE A 189 5.44 18.50 9.44
N CYS A 190 6.62 18.89 9.90
CA CYS A 190 6.75 19.93 10.93
C CYS A 190 6.26 21.29 10.43
N SER A 191 6.18 21.49 9.10
CA SER A 191 5.57 22.66 8.48
C SER A 191 4.06 22.54 8.40
N TYR A 192 3.35 23.53 8.95
CA TYR A 192 1.90 23.65 8.82
C TYR A 192 1.45 23.81 7.36
N ASP A 193 2.29 24.38 6.49
CA ASP A 193 1.98 24.53 5.06
C ASP A 193 1.95 23.17 4.35
N VAL A 194 2.85 22.26 4.72
CA VAL A 194 2.85 20.87 4.23
C VAL A 194 1.60 20.13 4.71
N PHE A 195 1.19 20.33 5.97
CA PHE A 195 -0.06 19.74 6.47
C PHE A 195 -1.28 20.25 5.70
N LEU A 196 -1.39 21.55 5.41
CA LEU A 196 -2.49 22.09 4.62
C LEU A 196 -2.47 21.57 3.18
N TYR A 197 -1.30 21.56 2.54
CA TYR A 197 -1.11 21.05 1.18
C TYR A 197 -1.54 19.58 1.05
N THR A 198 -1.08 18.73 1.97
CA THR A 198 -1.40 17.29 1.95
C THR A 198 -2.85 17.00 2.34
N THR A 199 -3.43 17.81 3.23
CA THR A 199 -4.86 17.75 3.55
C THR A 199 -5.74 18.11 2.35
N ASP A 200 -5.34 19.12 1.57
CA ASP A 200 -6.04 19.48 0.33
C ASP A 200 -6.03 18.33 -0.68
N ILE A 201 -4.88 17.67 -0.87
CA ILE A 201 -4.76 16.50 -1.74
C ILE A 201 -5.67 15.36 -1.26
N LEU A 202 -5.64 15.02 0.03
CA LEU A 202 -6.46 13.97 0.61
C LEU A 202 -7.96 14.20 0.34
N ILE A 203 -8.44 15.42 0.59
CA ILE A 203 -9.86 15.75 0.35
C ILE A 203 -10.15 15.74 -1.16
N SER A 204 -9.20 16.17 -1.99
CA SER A 204 -9.36 16.13 -3.45
C SER A 204 -9.55 14.71 -3.98
N TYR A 205 -8.89 13.70 -3.39
CA TYR A 205 -9.08 12.30 -3.74
C TYR A 205 -10.50 11.84 -3.40
N ALA A 206 -10.97 12.16 -2.20
CA ALA A 206 -12.34 11.86 -1.79
C ALA A 206 -13.37 12.55 -2.71
N TYR A 207 -13.09 13.78 -3.12
CA TYR A 207 -13.93 14.51 -4.08
C TYR A 207 -13.94 13.85 -5.46
N LYS A 208 -12.79 13.35 -5.92
CA LYS A 208 -12.60 12.68 -7.21
C LYS A 208 -12.91 11.17 -7.16
N GLY A 209 -13.90 10.79 -6.36
CA GLY A 209 -14.47 9.44 -6.37
C GLY A 209 -13.85 8.43 -5.40
N ALA A 210 -12.76 8.74 -4.69
CA ALA A 210 -12.20 7.80 -3.72
C ALA A 210 -13.20 7.52 -2.60
N THR A 211 -13.45 6.24 -2.33
CA THR A 211 -14.21 5.74 -1.18
C THR A 211 -13.30 5.22 -0.09
N SER A 212 -12.01 5.06 -0.40
CA SER A 212 -10.97 4.57 0.48
C SER A 212 -9.64 5.21 0.08
N ILE A 213 -8.75 5.45 1.03
CA ILE A 213 -7.44 6.05 0.78
C ILE A 213 -6.40 5.25 1.56
N ARG A 214 -5.42 4.68 0.85
CA ARG A 214 -4.25 4.06 1.45
C ARG A 214 -3.24 5.13 1.80
N LEU A 215 -2.76 5.13 3.03
CA LEU A 215 -1.69 6.00 3.48
C LEU A 215 -0.36 5.26 3.37
N ASP A 216 0.39 5.58 2.32
CA ASP A 216 1.67 4.95 2.03
C ASP A 216 2.80 5.54 2.89
N ALA A 217 3.70 4.68 3.36
CA ALA A 217 4.85 5.04 4.19
C ALA A 217 4.48 5.93 5.41
N ILE A 218 3.24 5.82 5.90
CA ILE A 218 2.66 6.82 6.78
C ILE A 218 3.37 6.92 8.13
N GLY A 219 3.99 5.83 8.58
CA GLY A 219 4.74 5.84 9.82
C GLY A 219 5.96 6.74 9.82
N PHE A 220 6.45 7.16 8.65
CA PHE A 220 7.62 8.02 8.50
C PHE A 220 7.28 9.51 8.39
N ILE A 221 6.02 9.94 8.30
CA ILE A 221 5.70 11.33 7.91
C ILE A 221 6.29 12.41 8.80
N TRP A 222 6.58 12.13 10.08
CA TRP A 222 7.16 13.09 11.01
C TRP A 222 8.62 12.78 11.31
N LYS A 223 9.50 13.80 11.26
CA LYS A 223 10.93 13.65 11.58
C LYS A 223 11.29 14.51 12.79
N GLU A 224 12.04 13.92 13.72
CA GLU A 224 12.53 14.59 14.92
C GLU A 224 13.96 14.14 15.23
N SER A 225 14.86 15.11 15.40
CA SER A 225 16.29 14.89 15.69
C SER A 225 16.48 14.02 16.93
N GLY A 226 17.37 13.04 16.86
CA GLY A 226 17.70 12.13 17.96
C GLY A 226 16.67 11.01 18.22
N THR A 227 15.68 10.87 17.33
CA THR A 227 14.62 9.84 17.41
C THR A 227 14.71 8.82 16.26
N GLY A 228 13.81 7.83 16.27
CA GLY A 228 13.66 6.87 15.17
C GLY A 228 13.00 7.42 13.91
N CYS A 229 12.35 8.59 13.97
CA CYS A 229 11.55 9.16 12.87
C CYS A 229 10.52 8.19 12.28
N MET A 230 10.00 7.29 13.11
CA MET A 230 8.95 6.33 12.73
C MET A 230 7.99 6.17 13.90
N HIS A 231 6.68 6.08 13.64
CA HIS A 231 5.63 5.93 14.65
C HIS A 231 5.60 7.05 15.70
N LEU A 232 6.11 8.24 15.37
CA LEU A 232 6.09 9.36 16.31
C LEU A 232 4.64 9.77 16.62
N PRO A 233 4.31 10.22 17.84
CA PRO A 233 2.96 10.62 18.21
C PRO A 233 2.32 11.63 17.23
N GLN A 234 3.13 12.51 16.66
CA GLN A 234 2.71 13.51 15.68
C GLN A 234 2.21 12.86 14.38
N ALA A 235 2.80 11.74 13.96
CA ALA A 235 2.32 10.98 12.80
C ALA A 235 0.90 10.44 13.05
N HIS A 236 0.67 9.85 14.24
CA HIS A 236 -0.65 9.38 14.65
C HIS A 236 -1.68 10.53 14.71
N GLU A 237 -1.30 11.70 15.22
CA GLU A 237 -2.19 12.85 15.32
C GLU A 237 -2.59 13.42 13.95
N ILE A 238 -1.69 13.41 12.96
CA ILE A 238 -2.03 13.78 11.57
C ILE A 238 -3.08 12.83 10.99
N ILE A 239 -2.92 11.51 11.18
CA ILE A 239 -3.87 10.51 10.65
C ILE A 239 -5.25 10.67 11.32
N LYS A 240 -5.30 10.88 12.64
CA LYS A 240 -6.55 11.17 13.35
C LYS A 240 -7.23 12.44 12.83
N LEU A 241 -6.46 13.50 12.56
CA LEU A 241 -6.99 14.73 11.97
C LEU A 241 -7.59 14.45 10.59
N TRP A 242 -6.88 13.74 9.73
CA TRP A 242 -7.39 13.32 8.42
C TRP A 242 -8.65 12.47 8.50
N ARG A 243 -8.73 11.53 9.44
CA ARG A 243 -9.96 10.76 9.68
C ARG A 243 -11.11 11.66 10.07
N ILE A 244 -10.94 12.55 11.04
CA ILE A 244 -11.99 13.48 11.48
C ILE A 244 -12.48 14.35 10.31
N ILE A 245 -11.56 14.83 9.47
CA ILE A 245 -11.88 15.65 8.29
C ILE A 245 -12.71 14.86 7.29
N LEU A 246 -12.31 13.63 6.95
CA LEU A 246 -13.05 12.79 6.01
C LEU A 246 -14.40 12.34 6.58
N ASP A 247 -14.48 11.98 7.86
CA ASP A 247 -15.74 11.64 8.55
C ASP A 247 -16.74 12.81 8.50
N GLU A 248 -16.26 14.06 8.50
CA GLU A 248 -17.12 15.25 8.40
C GLU A 248 -17.49 15.59 6.95
N ILE A 249 -16.56 15.48 6.00
CA ILE A 249 -16.75 15.92 4.61
C ILE A 249 -17.43 14.84 3.73
N LYS A 250 -16.97 13.59 3.84
CA LYS A 250 -17.48 12.45 3.06
C LYS A 250 -17.58 11.22 3.99
N PRO A 251 -18.66 11.14 4.81
CA PRO A 251 -18.83 10.06 5.78
C PRO A 251 -18.68 8.67 5.16
N ASN A 252 -18.08 7.75 5.91
CA ASN A 252 -17.72 6.38 5.50
C ASN A 252 -16.60 6.26 4.47
N THR A 253 -15.89 7.34 4.09
CA THR A 253 -14.59 7.19 3.42
C THR A 253 -13.60 6.52 4.36
N GLN A 254 -12.96 5.45 3.89
CA GLN A 254 -12.03 4.67 4.72
C GLN A 254 -10.60 5.22 4.61
N ILE A 255 -9.92 5.35 5.74
CA ILE A 255 -8.46 5.49 5.81
C ILE A 255 -7.84 4.13 6.11
N ILE A 256 -6.87 3.73 5.29
CA ILE A 256 -6.12 2.49 5.47
C ILE A 256 -4.66 2.83 5.70
N THR A 257 -4.09 2.39 6.82
CA THR A 257 -2.66 2.56 7.08
C THR A 257 -1.87 1.33 6.66
N GLU A 258 -0.69 1.57 6.11
CA GLU A 258 0.25 0.53 5.73
C GLU A 258 1.56 0.71 6.49
N THR A 259 1.89 -0.26 7.36
CA THR A 259 3.19 -0.32 8.05
C THR A 259 3.68 -1.75 8.18
N ASN A 260 4.66 -2.13 7.35
CA ASN A 260 5.31 -3.44 7.39
C ASN A 260 6.30 -3.60 8.58
N VAL A 261 5.75 -3.66 9.79
CA VAL A 261 6.47 -3.71 11.08
C VAL A 261 5.91 -4.83 11.98
N PRO A 262 6.50 -5.14 13.14
CA PRO A 262 5.97 -6.13 14.08
C PRO A 262 4.48 -5.91 14.37
N HIS A 263 3.75 -7.01 14.56
CA HIS A 263 2.27 -6.98 14.59
C HIS A 263 1.69 -5.94 15.57
N ILE A 264 2.25 -5.83 16.77
CA ILE A 264 1.79 -4.89 17.81
C ILE A 264 1.99 -3.43 17.39
N GLU A 265 3.13 -3.10 16.78
CA GLU A 265 3.42 -1.77 16.26
C GLU A 265 2.45 -1.43 15.11
N ASN A 266 2.22 -2.38 14.21
CA ASN A 266 1.35 -2.17 13.05
C ASN A 266 -0.11 -1.92 13.46
N ILE A 267 -0.68 -2.70 14.38
CA ILE A 267 -2.07 -2.51 14.81
C ILE A 267 -2.28 -1.28 15.73
N SER A 268 -1.19 -0.63 16.17
CA SER A 268 -1.28 0.60 16.98
C SER A 268 -1.97 1.75 16.24
N TYR A 269 -1.96 1.72 14.90
CA TYR A 269 -2.65 2.70 14.04
C TYR A 269 -4.17 2.62 14.05
N PHE A 270 -4.78 1.68 14.76
CA PHE A 270 -6.19 1.83 15.13
C PHE A 270 -6.41 2.96 16.15
N GLY A 271 -5.35 3.39 16.85
CA GLY A 271 -5.42 4.39 17.91
C GLY A 271 -6.36 3.94 19.03
N ASN A 272 -7.17 4.87 19.53
CA ASN A 272 -8.28 4.55 20.44
C ASN A 272 -9.58 4.31 19.65
N ASN A 273 -9.48 3.58 18.54
CA ASN A 273 -10.50 3.46 17.49
C ASN A 273 -10.80 4.79 16.77
N ASP A 274 -9.89 5.76 16.83
CA ASP A 274 -10.05 7.14 16.31
C ASP A 274 -9.05 7.50 15.20
N GLU A 275 -8.25 6.55 14.71
CA GLU A 275 -7.16 6.80 13.76
C GLU A 275 -7.40 6.15 12.38
N ALA A 276 -6.90 4.94 12.08
CA ALA A 276 -7.22 4.27 10.82
C ALA A 276 -8.59 3.58 10.90
N ASN A 277 -9.31 3.52 9.78
CA ASN A 277 -10.48 2.64 9.67
C ASN A 277 -10.03 1.21 9.40
N MET A 278 -8.98 1.01 8.60
CA MET A 278 -8.40 -0.31 8.41
C MET A 278 -6.88 -0.30 8.49
N VAL A 279 -6.32 -1.41 8.98
CA VAL A 279 -4.88 -1.62 9.08
C VAL A 279 -4.53 -2.92 8.35
N TYR A 280 -3.53 -2.87 7.46
CA TYR A 280 -3.01 -4.06 6.77
C TYR A 280 -2.56 -5.13 7.77
N GLN A 281 -2.99 -6.38 7.62
CA GLN A 281 -2.49 -7.49 8.44
C GLN A 281 -1.23 -8.13 7.85
N PHE A 282 -0.10 -7.45 7.97
CA PHE A 282 1.19 -7.93 7.46
C PHE A 282 1.70 -9.23 8.09
N ALA A 283 1.21 -9.63 9.26
CA ALA A 283 1.55 -10.91 9.87
C ALA A 283 0.87 -12.09 9.16
N LEU A 284 -0.27 -11.88 8.48
CA LEU A 284 -1.05 -12.95 7.87
C LEU A 284 -0.29 -13.66 6.72
N PRO A 285 0.27 -12.97 5.70
CA PRO A 285 0.97 -13.62 4.60
C PRO A 285 2.10 -14.57 5.02
N PRO A 286 3.09 -14.16 5.84
CA PRO A 286 4.20 -15.05 6.21
C PRO A 286 3.77 -16.16 7.17
N LEU A 287 2.76 -15.97 8.02
CA LEU A 287 2.29 -17.02 8.93
C LEU A 287 1.50 -18.10 8.19
N VAL A 288 0.67 -17.72 7.21
CA VAL A 288 0.03 -18.69 6.32
C VAL A 288 1.10 -19.45 5.54
N LEU A 289 2.08 -18.74 4.96
CA LEU A 289 3.18 -19.38 4.24
C LEU A 289 3.96 -20.38 5.13
N HIS A 290 4.31 -19.98 6.35
CA HIS A 290 4.96 -20.83 7.35
C HIS A 290 4.16 -22.11 7.61
N THR A 291 2.83 -21.99 7.78
CA THR A 291 1.97 -23.13 8.04
C THR A 291 1.97 -24.14 6.90
N PHE A 292 1.95 -23.70 5.64
CA PHE A 292 2.01 -24.61 4.49
C PHE A 292 3.40 -25.22 4.28
N ILE A 293 4.48 -24.48 4.56
CA ILE A 293 5.85 -24.99 4.43
C ILE A 293 6.13 -26.09 5.46
N ASN A 294 5.69 -25.90 6.71
CA ASN A 294 6.00 -26.80 7.82
C ASN A 294 4.92 -27.85 8.09
N GLY A 295 3.74 -27.73 7.47
CA GLY A 295 2.58 -28.57 7.78
C GLY A 295 2.04 -28.36 9.20
N ASP A 296 2.32 -27.21 9.81
CA ASP A 296 1.98 -26.89 11.20
C ASP A 296 1.27 -25.54 11.32
N ALA A 297 0.01 -25.58 11.78
CA ALA A 297 -0.85 -24.41 11.96
C ALA A 297 -0.74 -23.77 13.35
N THR A 298 0.14 -24.24 14.24
CA THR A 298 0.23 -23.78 15.64
C THR A 298 0.46 -22.27 15.73
N LYS A 299 1.50 -21.74 15.07
CA LYS A 299 1.84 -20.31 15.07
C LYS A 299 0.73 -19.42 14.51
N LEU A 300 0.15 -19.83 13.37
CA LEU A 300 -0.98 -19.13 12.76
C LEU A 300 -2.19 -19.12 13.71
N SER A 301 -2.49 -20.26 14.35
CA SER A 301 -3.63 -20.39 15.26
C SER A 301 -3.45 -19.61 16.55
N GLU A 302 -2.24 -19.57 17.11
CA GLU A 302 -1.90 -18.77 18.30
C GLU A 302 -2.03 -17.27 18.01
N TRP A 303 -1.49 -16.82 16.88
CA TRP A 303 -1.66 -15.44 16.45
C TRP A 303 -3.13 -15.12 16.12
N ALA A 304 -3.86 -15.99 15.42
CA ALA A 304 -5.27 -15.75 15.08
C ALA A 304 -6.17 -15.59 16.31
N LYS A 305 -5.84 -16.22 17.45
CA LYS A 305 -6.57 -16.04 18.73
C LYS A 305 -6.46 -14.62 19.28
N THR A 306 -5.44 -13.85 18.90
CA THR A 306 -5.27 -12.45 19.33
C THR A 306 -6.10 -11.48 18.47
N ILE A 307 -6.51 -11.91 17.28
CA ILE A 307 -7.30 -11.13 16.33
C ILE A 307 -8.76 -11.08 16.79
N LYS A 308 -9.21 -9.90 17.22
CA LYS A 308 -10.57 -9.67 17.74
C LYS A 308 -11.24 -8.53 16.97
N PRO A 309 -12.58 -8.46 16.93
CA PRO A 309 -13.26 -7.29 16.39
C PRO A 309 -12.77 -5.99 17.05
N ILE A 310 -12.43 -4.98 16.25
CA ILE A 310 -11.85 -3.72 16.73
C ILE A 310 -12.96 -2.76 17.16
N SER A 311 -13.82 -2.32 16.24
CA SER A 311 -14.99 -1.49 16.55
C SER A 311 -16.02 -1.53 15.41
N ALA A 312 -17.10 -0.76 15.52
CA ALA A 312 -18.08 -0.61 14.45
C ALA A 312 -17.58 0.21 13.25
N THR A 313 -16.46 0.94 13.40
CA THR A 313 -15.91 1.84 12.38
C THR A 313 -14.48 1.50 11.98
N ALA A 314 -13.93 0.42 12.56
CA ALA A 314 -12.59 -0.03 12.25
C ALA A 314 -12.47 -1.55 12.24
N THR A 315 -11.69 -2.08 11.30
CA THR A 315 -11.46 -3.51 11.11
C THR A 315 -10.13 -3.77 10.41
N TYR A 316 -9.75 -5.03 10.26
CA TYR A 316 -8.50 -5.40 9.60
C TYR A 316 -8.60 -5.41 8.08
N PHE A 317 -7.51 -5.05 7.39
CA PHE A 317 -7.36 -5.21 5.95
C PHE A 317 -6.46 -6.42 5.66
N ASN A 318 -7.07 -7.53 5.28
CA ASN A 318 -6.42 -8.83 5.19
C ASN A 318 -5.96 -9.10 3.76
N PHE A 319 -4.76 -9.62 3.60
CA PHE A 319 -4.20 -9.97 2.29
C PHE A 319 -3.19 -11.12 2.46
N LEU A 320 -2.87 -11.79 1.36
CA LEU A 320 -1.78 -12.77 1.30
C LEU A 320 -0.66 -12.35 0.34
N SER A 321 -0.95 -11.45 -0.59
CA SER A 321 0.03 -10.95 -1.54
C SER A 321 -0.25 -9.49 -1.85
N SER A 322 0.79 -8.76 -2.22
CA SER A 322 0.74 -7.34 -2.57
C SER A 322 1.68 -7.08 -3.74
N HIS A 323 1.72 -5.82 -4.17
CA HIS A 323 2.73 -5.33 -5.11
C HIS A 323 4.14 -5.37 -4.51
N ASP A 324 4.23 -5.24 -3.19
CA ASP A 324 5.42 -5.57 -2.42
C ASP A 324 5.56 -7.08 -2.22
N GLY A 325 6.73 -7.49 -1.73
CA GLY A 325 6.96 -8.89 -1.36
C GLY A 325 6.36 -9.26 0.00
N ILE A 326 6.69 -10.44 0.49
CA ILE A 326 6.28 -10.92 1.80
C ILE A 326 7.24 -10.35 2.83
N GLY A 327 6.78 -9.41 3.65
CA GLY A 327 7.56 -8.83 4.75
C GLY A 327 7.89 -9.86 5.83
N LEU A 328 9.12 -9.83 6.35
CA LEU A 328 9.52 -10.70 7.47
C LEU A 328 9.48 -10.01 8.84
N ARG A 329 9.57 -8.69 8.91
CA ARG A 329 9.41 -7.94 10.17
C ARG A 329 8.13 -8.26 10.95
N PRO A 330 6.96 -8.46 10.31
CA PRO A 330 5.72 -8.79 11.00
C PRO A 330 5.77 -10.10 11.79
N THR A 331 6.76 -10.96 11.51
CA THR A 331 6.97 -12.23 12.22
C THR A 331 7.85 -12.11 13.47
N GLU A 332 8.47 -10.94 13.69
CA GLU A 332 9.27 -10.66 14.89
C GLU A 332 8.40 -10.88 16.15
N GLY A 333 8.89 -11.72 17.08
CA GLY A 333 8.16 -12.10 18.29
C GLY A 333 7.12 -13.22 18.10
N ILE A 334 6.94 -13.74 16.88
CA ILE A 334 6.03 -14.86 16.57
C ILE A 334 6.81 -16.08 16.08
N LEU A 335 7.67 -15.87 15.08
CA LEU A 335 8.56 -16.90 14.53
C LEU A 335 9.99 -16.73 15.05
N ASN A 336 10.67 -17.85 15.27
CA ASN A 336 12.08 -17.88 15.62
C ASN A 336 12.99 -17.79 14.36
N ASP A 337 14.30 -17.71 14.56
CA ASP A 337 15.27 -17.54 13.45
C ASP A 337 15.29 -18.72 12.47
N GLU A 338 15.15 -19.96 12.97
CA GLU A 338 15.12 -21.17 12.14
C GLU A 338 13.86 -21.21 11.28
N GLU A 339 12.70 -20.89 11.87
CA GLU A 339 11.42 -20.80 11.17
C GLU A 339 11.46 -19.71 10.08
N ARG A 340 12.06 -18.55 10.36
CA ARG A 340 12.25 -17.47 9.37
C ARG A 340 13.23 -17.87 8.27
N ALA A 341 14.32 -18.57 8.60
CA ALA A 341 15.27 -19.09 7.62
C ALA A 341 14.62 -20.13 6.70
N ALA A 342 13.70 -20.95 7.20
CA ALA A 342 12.95 -21.90 6.36
C ALA A 342 12.10 -21.19 5.29
N LEU A 343 11.48 -20.04 5.63
CA LEU A 343 10.75 -19.22 4.65
C LEU A 343 11.69 -18.70 3.55
N VAL A 344 12.85 -18.17 3.94
CA VAL A 344 13.87 -17.68 3.02
C VAL A 344 14.34 -18.79 2.08
N ASN A 345 14.71 -19.94 2.64
CA ASN A 345 15.18 -21.10 1.88
C ASN A 345 14.13 -21.58 0.87
N ARG A 346 12.85 -21.67 1.28
CA ARG A 346 11.77 -22.04 0.36
C ARG A 346 11.65 -21.06 -0.80
N VAL A 347 11.69 -19.76 -0.51
CA VAL A 347 11.58 -18.73 -1.55
C VAL A 347 12.73 -18.79 -2.54
N GLU A 348 13.97 -18.95 -2.07
CA GLU A 348 15.14 -19.07 -2.95
C GLU A 348 15.09 -20.36 -3.79
N GLN A 349 14.70 -21.48 -3.19
CA GLN A 349 14.49 -22.76 -3.90
C GLN A 349 13.44 -22.64 -5.01
N ASN A 350 12.39 -21.87 -4.78
CA ASN A 350 11.33 -21.62 -5.75
C ASN A 350 11.64 -20.47 -6.71
N GLY A 351 12.90 -20.01 -6.77
CA GLY A 351 13.38 -19.02 -7.73
C GLY A 351 13.08 -17.56 -7.38
N GLY A 352 12.55 -17.31 -6.18
CA GLY A 352 12.35 -15.97 -5.65
C GLY A 352 13.66 -15.24 -5.32
N LYS A 353 13.53 -14.00 -4.85
CA LYS A 353 14.63 -13.13 -4.42
C LYS A 353 14.40 -12.60 -3.01
N VAL A 354 15.47 -12.15 -2.38
CA VAL A 354 15.45 -11.64 -1.02
C VAL A 354 15.99 -10.22 -1.02
N SER A 355 15.27 -9.31 -0.36
CA SER A 355 15.69 -7.93 -0.16
C SER A 355 16.04 -7.69 1.30
N TYR A 356 17.02 -6.82 1.55
CA TYR A 356 17.61 -6.60 2.87
C TYR A 356 17.43 -5.17 3.35
N LYS A 357 17.33 -4.98 4.67
CA LYS A 357 17.40 -3.67 5.34
C LYS A 357 18.73 -3.51 6.07
N GLN A 358 19.08 -2.27 6.40
CA GLN A 358 20.22 -1.97 7.25
C GLN A 358 19.79 -1.76 8.70
N ASN A 359 20.47 -2.41 9.63
CA ASN A 359 20.29 -2.25 11.07
C ASN A 359 21.13 -1.08 11.60
N LEU A 360 20.81 -0.60 12.81
CA LEU A 360 21.52 0.53 13.43
C LEU A 360 23.01 0.23 13.69
N ASP A 361 23.34 -1.03 13.93
CA ASP A 361 24.73 -1.51 14.11
C ASP A 361 25.49 -1.70 12.77
N GLY A 362 24.85 -1.37 11.65
CA GLY A 362 25.42 -1.52 10.30
C GLY A 362 25.26 -2.91 9.68
N THR A 363 24.75 -3.90 10.42
CA THR A 363 24.46 -5.23 9.89
C THR A 363 23.23 -5.21 8.96
N GLN A 364 22.99 -6.31 8.25
CA GLN A 364 21.82 -6.46 7.39
C GLN A 364 20.92 -7.60 7.88
N SER A 365 19.62 -7.41 7.70
CA SER A 365 18.62 -8.45 7.95
C SER A 365 17.65 -8.54 6.78
N VAL A 366 17.10 -9.74 6.57
CA VAL A 366 16.07 -9.94 5.54
C VAL A 366 14.88 -9.05 5.86
N TYR A 367 14.49 -8.24 4.87
CA TYR A 367 13.36 -7.34 4.95
C TYR A 367 12.13 -7.97 4.30
N GLU A 368 12.31 -8.48 3.09
CA GLU A 368 11.21 -8.87 2.21
C GLU A 368 11.59 -10.05 1.30
N LEU A 369 10.65 -10.96 1.12
CA LEU A 369 10.73 -12.08 0.18
C LEU A 369 9.99 -11.71 -1.11
N ASN A 370 10.70 -11.68 -2.23
CA ASN A 370 10.18 -11.30 -3.54
C ASN A 370 9.89 -12.54 -4.39
N ILE A 371 8.61 -12.89 -4.47
CA ILE A 371 8.12 -14.08 -5.16
C ILE A 371 6.59 -13.94 -5.36
N ASN A 372 6.03 -14.57 -6.38
CA ASN A 372 4.59 -14.76 -6.48
C ASN A 372 4.11 -15.64 -5.31
N TYR A 373 3.05 -15.22 -4.62
CA TYR A 373 2.61 -15.91 -3.40
C TYR A 373 2.24 -17.39 -3.63
N HIS A 374 1.63 -17.72 -4.77
CA HIS A 374 1.32 -19.10 -5.10
C HIS A 374 2.58 -19.93 -5.30
N ASP A 375 3.61 -19.36 -5.93
CA ASP A 375 4.90 -20.03 -6.10
C ASP A 375 5.66 -20.14 -4.78
N ALA A 376 5.44 -19.24 -3.82
CA ALA A 376 5.99 -19.38 -2.47
C ALA A 376 5.36 -20.54 -1.69
N LEU A 377 4.04 -20.69 -1.78
CA LEU A 377 3.28 -21.71 -1.04
C LEU A 377 3.64 -23.14 -1.44
N VAL A 378 3.84 -23.38 -2.74
CA VAL A 378 3.89 -24.74 -3.27
C VAL A 378 5.29 -25.33 -3.21
N ASP A 379 5.37 -26.63 -2.93
CA ASP A 379 6.55 -27.42 -3.24
C ASP A 379 6.43 -27.89 -4.70
N THR A 380 7.45 -27.61 -5.51
CA THR A 380 7.42 -27.93 -6.95
C THR A 380 7.49 -29.45 -7.22
N SER A 381 7.80 -30.26 -6.21
CA SER A 381 7.72 -31.73 -6.28
C SER A 381 6.28 -32.27 -6.22
N TYR A 382 5.32 -31.48 -5.74
CA TYR A 382 3.91 -31.88 -5.72
C TYR A 382 3.26 -31.79 -7.09
N ASP A 383 2.28 -32.66 -7.33
CA ASP A 383 1.45 -32.62 -8.54
C ASP A 383 0.59 -31.35 -8.58
N VAL A 384 0.11 -31.00 -9.78
CA VAL A 384 -0.62 -29.76 -10.03
C VAL A 384 -1.91 -29.66 -9.21
N ASP A 385 -2.63 -30.76 -9.00
CA ASP A 385 -3.88 -30.75 -8.24
C ASP A 385 -3.61 -30.47 -6.76
N THR A 386 -2.56 -31.09 -6.19
CA THR A 386 -2.10 -30.79 -4.83
C THR A 386 -1.68 -29.31 -4.71
N GLN A 387 -0.92 -28.78 -5.66
CA GLN A 387 -0.53 -27.36 -5.66
C GLN A 387 -1.75 -26.43 -5.69
N ILE A 388 -2.74 -26.73 -6.54
CA ILE A 388 -3.99 -25.97 -6.63
C ILE A 388 -4.76 -26.04 -5.31
N ASN A 389 -4.84 -27.21 -4.68
CA ASN A 389 -5.53 -27.37 -3.39
C ASN A 389 -4.85 -26.58 -2.26
N MET A 390 -3.52 -26.50 -2.24
CA MET A 390 -2.80 -25.64 -1.29
C MET A 390 -3.15 -24.16 -1.50
N ILE A 391 -3.18 -23.70 -2.75
CA ILE A 391 -3.55 -22.32 -3.09
C ILE A 391 -4.99 -22.01 -2.65
N LYS A 392 -5.93 -22.94 -2.89
CA LYS A 392 -7.32 -22.82 -2.45
C LYS A 392 -7.41 -22.73 -0.94
N ALA A 393 -6.72 -23.62 -0.22
CA ALA A 393 -6.71 -23.65 1.24
C ALA A 393 -6.08 -22.38 1.86
N ALA A 394 -5.01 -21.84 1.27
CA ALA A 394 -4.44 -20.58 1.73
C ALA A 394 -5.43 -19.41 1.56
N ASN A 395 -6.09 -19.33 0.40
CA ASN A 395 -7.07 -18.25 0.15
C ASN A 395 -8.38 -18.42 0.93
N SER A 396 -8.77 -19.64 1.32
CA SER A 396 -9.91 -19.82 2.22
C SER A 396 -9.63 -19.25 3.61
N ILE A 397 -8.39 -19.32 4.10
CA ILE A 397 -7.96 -18.65 5.34
C ILE A 397 -8.15 -17.13 5.19
N LEU A 398 -7.64 -16.53 4.10
CA LEU A 398 -7.80 -15.10 3.80
C LEU A 398 -9.28 -14.67 3.83
N LEU A 399 -10.15 -15.47 3.22
CA LEU A 399 -11.58 -15.19 3.13
C LEU A 399 -12.36 -15.51 4.42
N SER A 400 -11.73 -16.09 5.44
CA SER A 400 -12.40 -16.48 6.69
C SER A 400 -11.97 -15.68 7.91
N VAL A 401 -10.80 -15.03 7.87
CA VAL A 401 -10.30 -14.21 8.98
C VAL A 401 -11.12 -12.92 9.17
N ILE A 402 -11.22 -12.46 10.43
CA ILE A 402 -11.92 -11.22 10.78
C ILE A 402 -11.27 -10.05 10.03
N GLY A 403 -12.07 -9.32 9.26
CA GLY A 403 -11.62 -8.19 8.46
C GLY A 403 -12.12 -8.24 7.02
N VAL A 404 -11.59 -7.32 6.23
CA VAL A 404 -11.89 -7.15 4.81
C VAL A 404 -10.78 -7.81 4.00
N PRO A 405 -11.08 -8.83 3.17
CA PRO A 405 -10.09 -9.45 2.31
C PRO A 405 -9.79 -8.56 1.11
N ALA A 406 -8.51 -8.49 0.78
CA ALA A 406 -7.96 -7.84 -0.38
C ALA A 406 -7.11 -8.84 -1.16
N ILE A 407 -7.51 -9.10 -2.39
CA ILE A 407 -6.90 -10.10 -3.26
C ILE A 407 -6.06 -9.38 -4.30
N TYR A 408 -4.77 -9.70 -4.37
CA TYR A 408 -3.90 -9.14 -5.39
C TYR A 408 -4.19 -9.76 -6.76
N TYR A 409 -4.21 -8.95 -7.83
CA TYR A 409 -4.63 -9.40 -9.14
C TYR A 409 -3.82 -10.59 -9.66
N ASN A 410 -2.51 -10.66 -9.41
CA ASN A 410 -1.69 -11.83 -9.80
C ASN A 410 -2.09 -13.11 -9.08
N THR A 411 -2.49 -13.02 -7.81
CA THR A 411 -3.06 -14.14 -7.06
C THR A 411 -4.39 -14.55 -7.67
N LEU A 412 -5.30 -13.58 -7.90
CA LEU A 412 -6.62 -13.84 -8.47
C LEU A 412 -6.52 -14.52 -9.85
N LEU A 413 -5.64 -14.00 -10.71
CA LEU A 413 -5.43 -14.48 -12.06
C LEU A 413 -4.55 -15.73 -12.13
N GLY A 414 -4.10 -16.31 -11.01
CA GLY A 414 -3.30 -17.53 -11.01
C GLY A 414 -1.91 -17.39 -11.64
N SER A 415 -1.32 -16.19 -11.62
CA SER A 415 0.01 -15.91 -12.16
C SER A 415 1.11 -16.77 -11.52
N ARG A 416 2.24 -16.85 -12.21
CA ARG A 416 3.51 -17.41 -11.71
C ARG A 416 4.54 -16.27 -11.54
N ASN A 417 5.75 -16.60 -11.10
CA ASN A 417 6.87 -15.68 -11.08
C ASN A 417 7.15 -15.07 -12.47
N ASP A 418 7.10 -13.74 -12.56
CA ASP A 418 7.47 -12.99 -13.76
C ASP A 418 8.99 -12.81 -13.85
N TYR A 419 9.67 -13.88 -14.27
CA TYR A 419 11.12 -13.86 -14.47
C TYR A 419 11.55 -12.88 -15.56
N LYS A 420 10.66 -12.60 -16.53
CA LYS A 420 10.93 -11.62 -17.59
C LYS A 420 10.96 -10.21 -17.00
N GLY A 421 9.91 -9.82 -16.28
CA GLY A 421 9.83 -8.53 -15.59
C GLY A 421 10.96 -8.33 -14.59
N LEU A 422 11.31 -9.37 -13.83
CA LEU A 422 12.50 -9.35 -12.96
C LEU A 422 13.78 -9.05 -13.75
N LYS A 423 14.04 -9.80 -14.83
CA LYS A 423 15.29 -9.69 -15.59
C LYS A 423 15.41 -8.35 -16.32
N GLU A 424 14.34 -7.89 -16.95
CA GLU A 424 14.35 -6.64 -17.73
C GLU A 424 14.51 -5.40 -16.84
N SER A 425 14.00 -5.46 -15.61
CA SER A 425 14.05 -4.34 -14.68
C SER A 425 15.24 -4.35 -13.73
N SER A 426 15.78 -5.54 -13.43
CA SER A 426 16.69 -5.76 -12.29
C SER A 426 16.09 -5.39 -10.92
N ILE A 427 14.76 -5.27 -10.81
CA ILE A 427 14.04 -4.97 -9.57
C ILE A 427 13.38 -6.24 -9.07
N ASN A 428 13.83 -6.73 -7.89
CA ASN A 428 13.34 -7.98 -7.30
C ASN A 428 11.81 -8.06 -7.23
N ARG A 429 11.14 -7.00 -6.78
CA ARG A 429 9.67 -6.96 -6.62
C ARG A 429 8.88 -7.19 -7.91
N ARG A 430 9.45 -6.89 -9.09
CA ARG A 430 8.76 -7.08 -10.38
C ARG A 430 8.55 -8.55 -10.75
N ILE A 431 9.16 -9.50 -10.03
CA ILE A 431 8.82 -10.93 -10.14
C ILE A 431 7.34 -11.22 -9.79
N ASN A 432 6.67 -10.35 -9.03
CA ASN A 432 5.26 -10.47 -8.67
C ASN A 432 4.41 -9.33 -9.24
N ARG A 433 4.78 -8.78 -10.42
CA ARG A 433 4.08 -7.65 -11.06
C ARG A 433 3.82 -7.90 -12.55
N GLU A 434 3.51 -9.15 -12.91
CA GLU A 434 3.20 -9.55 -14.30
C GLU A 434 2.11 -8.63 -14.88
N LYS A 435 2.34 -8.09 -16.08
CA LYS A 435 1.34 -7.29 -16.80
C LYS A 435 0.79 -8.09 -17.97
N PHE A 436 -0.51 -7.94 -18.21
CA PHE A 436 -1.24 -8.74 -19.16
C PHE A 436 -1.72 -7.92 -20.33
N GLU A 437 -1.40 -8.38 -21.54
CA GLU A 437 -2.16 -7.94 -22.71
C GLU A 437 -3.55 -8.63 -22.66
N TYR A 438 -4.62 -7.87 -22.87
CA TYR A 438 -5.99 -8.30 -22.60
C TYR A 438 -6.40 -9.57 -23.36
N ASP A 439 -6.17 -9.62 -24.67
CA ASP A 439 -6.60 -10.76 -25.49
C ASP A 439 -5.82 -12.04 -25.10
N ASN A 440 -4.52 -11.91 -24.84
CA ASN A 440 -3.72 -13.02 -24.33
C ASN A 440 -4.20 -13.52 -22.95
N LEU A 441 -4.57 -12.63 -22.03
CA LEU A 441 -5.09 -13.03 -20.73
C LEU A 441 -6.42 -13.76 -20.85
N VAL A 442 -7.32 -13.26 -21.70
CA VAL A 442 -8.61 -13.90 -21.96
C VAL A 442 -8.40 -15.31 -22.52
N GLU A 443 -7.50 -15.47 -23.50
CA GLU A 443 -7.15 -16.78 -24.05
C GLU A 443 -6.57 -17.71 -22.98
N GLN A 444 -5.65 -17.22 -22.13
CA GLN A 444 -5.05 -18.00 -21.06
C GLN A 444 -6.07 -18.41 -19.99
N LEU A 445 -7.04 -17.55 -19.66
CA LEU A 445 -8.11 -17.91 -18.72
C LEU A 445 -9.01 -19.05 -19.25
N GLU A 446 -9.04 -19.27 -20.56
CA GLU A 446 -9.79 -20.36 -21.20
C GLU A 446 -8.94 -21.61 -21.41
N GLN A 447 -7.67 -21.45 -21.83
CA GLN A 447 -6.82 -22.56 -22.26
C GLN A 447 -5.84 -23.08 -21.19
N ASP A 448 -5.37 -22.22 -20.28
CA ASP A 448 -4.50 -22.65 -19.18
C ASP A 448 -5.35 -23.25 -18.06
N THR A 449 -5.32 -24.58 -17.97
CA THR A 449 -6.10 -25.35 -17.01
C THR A 449 -5.83 -24.96 -15.56
N ARG A 450 -4.58 -24.64 -15.20
CA ARG A 450 -4.23 -24.23 -13.84
C ARG A 450 -4.76 -22.82 -13.56
N ARG A 451 -4.53 -21.89 -14.50
CA ARG A 451 -4.99 -20.50 -14.37
C ARG A 451 -6.50 -20.45 -14.21
N ASN A 452 -7.21 -21.14 -15.11
CA ASN A 452 -8.66 -21.26 -15.08
C ASN A 452 -9.17 -21.86 -13.76
N ALA A 453 -8.57 -22.95 -13.28
CA ALA A 453 -8.99 -23.62 -12.06
C ALA A 453 -8.82 -22.75 -10.82
N ILE A 454 -7.71 -22.00 -10.72
CA ILE A 454 -7.45 -21.07 -9.62
C ILE A 454 -8.43 -19.89 -9.68
N PHE A 455 -8.52 -19.22 -10.83
CA PHE A 455 -9.38 -18.06 -11.02
C PHE A 455 -10.85 -18.39 -10.72
N SER A 456 -11.35 -19.50 -11.27
CA SER A 456 -12.74 -19.94 -11.09
C SER A 456 -13.06 -20.29 -9.64
N GLU A 457 -12.17 -20.98 -8.94
CA GLU A 457 -12.39 -21.32 -7.53
C GLU A 457 -12.31 -20.07 -6.64
N LEU A 458 -11.35 -19.17 -6.85
CA LEU A 458 -11.30 -17.93 -6.07
C LEU A 458 -12.57 -17.11 -6.25
N CYS A 459 -13.04 -16.96 -7.49
CA CYS A 459 -14.31 -16.32 -7.79
C CYS A 459 -15.49 -16.98 -7.07
N LYS A 460 -15.51 -18.32 -6.97
CA LYS A 460 -16.54 -19.07 -6.26
C LYS A 460 -16.45 -18.85 -4.74
N MET A 461 -15.27 -18.99 -4.13
CA MET A 461 -15.09 -18.77 -2.68
C MET A 461 -15.43 -17.33 -2.27
N ILE A 462 -15.12 -16.34 -3.12
CA ILE A 462 -15.52 -14.94 -2.88
C ILE A 462 -17.05 -14.81 -2.88
N LYS A 463 -17.75 -15.44 -3.83
CA LYS A 463 -19.22 -15.44 -3.85
C LYS A 463 -19.80 -16.09 -2.60
N GLU A 464 -19.25 -17.23 -2.17
CA GLU A 464 -19.66 -17.94 -0.95
C GLU A 464 -19.42 -17.12 0.31
N ARG A 465 -18.32 -16.36 0.39
CA ARG A 465 -18.08 -15.45 1.53
C ARG A 465 -19.18 -14.38 1.67
N LYS A 466 -19.76 -13.93 0.55
CA LYS A 466 -20.73 -12.82 0.52
C LYS A 466 -22.16 -13.26 0.85
N THR A 467 -22.41 -14.56 0.97
CA THR A 467 -23.71 -15.16 1.35
C THR A 467 -23.72 -15.53 2.81
#